data_AF-A0A6J4QIH0-F1
#
_entry.id   AF-A0A6J4QIH0-F1
#
_cell.length_a   1.000
_cell.length_b   1.000
_cell.length_c   1.000
_cell.angle_alpha   90.00
_cell.angle_beta   90.00
_cell.angle_gamma   90.00
#
_symmetry.space_group_name_H-M   'P 1'
#
loop_
_entity.id
_entity.type
_entity.pdbx_description
1 polymer ?
#
loop_
_entity_poly.entity_id
_entity_poly.type
_entity_poly.pdbx_seq_one_letter_code
_entity_poly.pdbx_strand_id
1 'polypeptide(L)'
;MPKKVATAPNSAKDYAAKISHEVSRLANRRGQNAPRPFGDPASGTVLIVEPPAAETVRTVDALRRSLAAVKLDRAYVTWAPLSLEEVLALEPTVLVAIGPGAARSVDSLNYPLAKATFSAAPEGFWFSWTEGTAGLKLPALDPALDDADAKRRFWRAFLSLRALTREGGPNVG
;
A
#
# COMPACT_ATOMS: atom_id res chain seq x y z
N MET A 1 -48.90 -4.65 7.79
CA MET A 1 -47.49 -4.43 8.21
C MET A 1 -47.02 -5.70 8.92
N PRO A 2 -45.79 -6.22 8.70
CA PRO A 2 -44.53 -5.50 8.46
C PRO A 2 -43.84 -5.80 7.12
N LYS A 3 -43.02 -4.86 6.65
CA LYS A 3 -42.07 -5.06 5.52
C LYS A 3 -40.85 -5.82 6.04
N LYS A 4 -40.56 -6.97 5.44
CA LYS A 4 -39.33 -7.73 5.67
C LYS A 4 -38.19 -6.95 5.02
N VAL A 5 -37.32 -6.35 5.84
CA VAL A 5 -36.12 -5.64 5.37
C VAL A 5 -35.20 -6.67 4.73
N ALA A 6 -34.94 -6.51 3.43
CA ALA A 6 -34.02 -7.36 2.69
C ALA A 6 -32.59 -7.11 3.18
N THR A 7 -31.93 -8.22 3.53
CA THR A 7 -30.58 -8.36 4.03
C THR A 7 -29.54 -7.73 3.09
N ALA A 8 -28.79 -6.74 3.56
CA ALA A 8 -27.57 -6.22 2.91
C ALA A 8 -26.22 -6.65 3.58
N PRO A 9 -25.90 -7.95 3.76
CA PRO A 9 -24.54 -8.39 4.09
C PRO A 9 -23.79 -9.10 2.94
N ASN A 10 -24.42 -9.34 1.78
CA ASN A 10 -23.83 -10.14 0.70
C ASN A 10 -22.99 -9.32 -0.29
N SER A 11 -23.43 -8.11 -0.63
CA SER A 11 -22.79 -7.27 -1.66
C SER A 11 -21.36 -6.85 -1.32
N ALA A 12 -21.08 -6.50 -0.06
CA ALA A 12 -19.74 -6.13 0.38
C ALA A 12 -18.75 -7.30 0.30
N LYS A 13 -19.22 -8.52 0.61
CA LYS A 13 -18.41 -9.74 0.48
C LYS A 13 -18.16 -10.08 -0.99
N ASP A 14 -19.20 -9.97 -1.82
CA ASP A 14 -19.11 -10.22 -3.26
C ASP A 14 -18.14 -9.23 -3.94
N TYR A 15 -18.16 -7.96 -3.52
CA TYR A 15 -17.25 -6.93 -4.00
C TYR A 15 -15.79 -7.18 -3.56
N ALA A 16 -15.56 -7.50 -2.28
CA ALA A 16 -14.22 -7.84 -1.79
C ALA A 16 -13.65 -9.10 -2.49
N ALA A 17 -14.49 -10.10 -2.74
CA ALA A 17 -14.11 -11.30 -3.49
C ALA A 17 -13.73 -10.97 -4.94
N LYS A 18 -14.45 -10.05 -5.59
CA LYS A 18 -14.12 -9.56 -6.93
C LYS A 18 -12.76 -8.86 -6.95
N ILE A 19 -12.52 -7.91 -6.04
CA ILE A 19 -11.22 -7.22 -5.93
C ILE A 19 -10.10 -8.23 -5.75
N SER A 20 -10.26 -9.17 -4.80
CA SER A 20 -9.26 -10.19 -4.54
C SER A 20 -8.95 -11.04 -5.77
N HIS A 21 -9.96 -11.37 -6.57
CA HIS A 21 -9.80 -12.16 -7.80
C HIS A 21 -9.06 -11.38 -8.89
N GLU A 22 -9.46 -10.13 -9.15
CA GLU A 22 -8.84 -9.28 -10.17
C GLU A 22 -7.38 -8.96 -9.83
N VAL A 23 -7.10 -8.61 -8.59
CA VAL A 23 -5.75 -8.31 -8.10
C VAL A 23 -4.87 -9.55 -8.16
N SER A 24 -5.38 -10.73 -7.78
CA SER A 24 -4.62 -11.99 -7.90
C SER A 24 -4.28 -12.30 -9.35
N ARG A 25 -5.23 -12.10 -10.27
CA ARG A 25 -5.00 -12.30 -11.72
C ARG A 25 -3.91 -11.37 -12.24
N LEU A 26 -3.91 -10.10 -11.82
CA LEU A 26 -2.92 -9.11 -12.23
C LEU A 26 -1.54 -9.38 -11.60
N ALA A 27 -1.50 -9.71 -10.31
CA ALA A 27 -0.26 -10.08 -9.63
C ALA A 27 0.42 -11.30 -10.25
N ASN A 28 -0.36 -12.30 -10.70
CA ASN A 28 0.16 -13.50 -11.38
C ASN A 28 0.75 -13.23 -12.77
N ARG A 29 0.48 -12.06 -13.38
CA ARG A 29 1.15 -11.64 -14.62
C ARG A 29 2.58 -11.14 -14.38
N ARG A 30 2.92 -10.81 -13.13
CA ARG A 30 4.28 -10.46 -12.74
C ARG A 30 5.09 -11.74 -12.68
N GLY A 31 6.24 -11.77 -13.36
CA GLY A 31 7.05 -12.98 -13.52
C GLY A 31 7.38 -13.70 -12.21
N GLN A 32 7.78 -14.97 -12.32
CA GLN A 32 7.91 -15.94 -11.22
C GLN A 32 8.84 -15.56 -10.05
N ASN A 33 9.59 -14.47 -10.15
CA ASN A 33 10.60 -14.05 -9.18
C ASN A 33 10.17 -12.94 -8.22
N ALA A 34 8.97 -12.36 -8.39
CA ALA A 34 8.46 -11.35 -7.45
C ALA A 34 7.85 -12.03 -6.21
N PRO A 35 8.01 -11.47 -5.00
CA PRO A 35 7.32 -12.00 -3.83
C PRO A 35 5.81 -11.91 -4.02
N ARG A 36 5.07 -12.90 -3.49
CA ARG A 36 3.61 -12.84 -3.53
C ARG A 36 3.10 -11.66 -2.69
N PRO A 37 2.12 -10.90 -3.19
CA PRO A 37 1.41 -9.92 -2.37
C PRO A 37 0.75 -10.56 -1.15
N PHE A 38 0.45 -9.77 -0.13
CA PHE A 38 -0.24 -10.24 1.07
C PHE A 38 -1.09 -9.13 1.71
N GLY A 39 -1.95 -9.51 2.66
CA GLY A 39 -2.90 -8.59 3.30
C GLY A 39 -4.26 -8.61 2.60
N ASP A 40 -5.10 -7.63 2.89
CA ASP A 40 -6.46 -7.53 2.38
C ASP A 40 -6.54 -6.46 1.26
N PRO A 41 -6.70 -6.86 -0.02
CA PRO A 41 -6.76 -5.92 -1.13
C PRO A 41 -7.99 -4.99 -1.06
N ALA A 42 -9.00 -5.32 -0.26
CA ALA A 42 -10.17 -4.46 -0.01
C ALA A 42 -10.00 -3.53 1.21
N SER A 43 -8.82 -3.48 1.85
CA SER A 43 -8.56 -2.62 3.02
C SER A 43 -8.51 -1.13 2.72
N GLY A 44 -8.41 -0.74 1.44
CA GLY A 44 -8.20 0.64 1.00
C GLY A 44 -6.80 1.19 1.27
N THR A 45 -5.96 0.47 2.04
CA THR A 45 -4.57 0.84 2.33
C THR A 45 -3.63 -0.07 1.56
N VAL A 46 -2.93 0.50 0.57
CA VAL A 46 -2.02 -0.23 -0.31
C VAL A 46 -0.59 0.26 -0.09
N LEU A 47 0.32 -0.67 0.19
CA LEU A 47 1.75 -0.45 0.27
C LEU A 47 2.43 -1.10 -0.92
N ILE A 48 3.12 -0.29 -1.72
CA ILE A 48 3.96 -0.72 -2.84
C ILE A 48 5.40 -0.70 -2.35
N VAL A 49 6.04 -1.85 -2.37
CA VAL A 49 7.39 -2.02 -1.85
C VAL A 49 8.36 -2.23 -3.01
N GLU A 50 9.48 -1.54 -2.96
CA GLU A 50 10.58 -1.82 -3.88
C GLU A 50 11.03 -3.28 -3.71
N PRO A 51 11.15 -4.07 -4.78
CA PRO A 51 11.63 -5.44 -4.68
C PRO A 51 13.05 -5.43 -4.11
N PRO A 52 13.34 -6.26 -3.10
CA PRO A 52 14.65 -6.24 -2.47
C PRO A 52 15.72 -6.74 -3.45
N ALA A 53 16.95 -6.25 -3.30
CA ALA A 53 18.08 -6.68 -4.13
C ALA A 53 18.48 -8.14 -3.85
N ALA A 54 18.21 -8.64 -2.63
CA ALA A 54 18.41 -10.01 -2.22
C ALA A 54 17.34 -10.47 -1.19
N GLU A 55 17.22 -11.78 -1.00
CA GLU A 55 16.49 -12.46 0.08
C GLU A 55 15.11 -11.90 0.50
N THR A 56 14.12 -12.16 -0.35
CA THR A 56 12.70 -11.81 -0.16
C THR A 56 12.10 -12.16 1.20
N VAL A 57 12.50 -13.26 1.83
CA VAL A 57 11.84 -13.78 3.05
C VAL A 57 12.05 -12.84 4.24
N ARG A 58 13.28 -12.36 4.46
CA ARG A 58 13.61 -11.47 5.57
C ARG A 58 12.87 -10.14 5.45
N THR A 59 12.79 -9.60 4.24
CA THR A 59 12.08 -8.34 3.94
C THR A 59 10.58 -8.47 4.19
N VAL A 60 9.95 -9.56 3.73
CA VAL A 60 8.52 -9.84 4.00
C VAL A 60 8.26 -9.93 5.49
N ASP A 61 9.08 -10.68 6.23
CA ASP A 61 8.95 -10.84 7.68
C ASP A 61 9.10 -9.53 8.45
N ALA A 62 10.12 -8.74 8.11
CA ALA A 62 10.36 -7.44 8.72
C ALA A 62 9.20 -6.48 8.48
N LEU A 63 8.64 -6.48 7.26
CA LEU A 63 7.49 -5.65 6.92
C LEU A 63 6.22 -6.08 7.66
N ARG A 64 5.94 -7.38 7.75
CA ARG A 64 4.81 -7.91 8.53
C ARG A 64 4.89 -7.50 9.99
N ARG A 65 6.06 -7.64 10.62
CA ARG A 65 6.29 -7.21 12.01
C ARG A 65 6.11 -5.71 12.18
N SER A 66 6.63 -4.92 11.24
CA SER A 66 6.50 -3.46 11.25
C SER A 66 5.04 -3.03 11.15
N LEU A 67 4.26 -3.61 10.23
CA LEU A 67 2.83 -3.35 10.07
C LEU A 67 2.02 -3.75 11.32
N ALA A 68 2.30 -4.91 11.90
CA ALA A 68 1.68 -5.33 13.15
C ALA A 68 1.95 -4.34 14.30
N ALA A 69 3.17 -3.81 14.40
CA ALA A 69 3.54 -2.83 15.42
C ALA A 69 2.77 -1.51 15.31
N VAL A 70 2.26 -1.16 14.12
CA VAL A 70 1.40 0.02 13.89
C VAL A 70 -0.08 -0.33 13.71
N LYS A 71 -0.49 -1.57 14.03
CA LYS A 71 -1.87 -2.09 13.89
C LYS A 71 -2.45 -1.97 12.48
N LEU A 72 -1.62 -2.25 11.46
CA LEU A 72 -2.00 -2.29 10.05
C LEU A 72 -1.76 -3.68 9.45
N ASP A 73 -2.05 -4.73 10.21
CA ASP A 73 -1.88 -6.13 9.80
C ASP A 73 -2.73 -6.52 8.58
N ARG A 74 -3.82 -5.79 8.31
CA ARG A 74 -4.69 -5.99 7.14
C ARG A 74 -4.26 -5.21 5.90
N ALA A 75 -3.34 -4.26 6.00
CA ALA A 75 -2.96 -3.44 4.84
C ALA A 75 -2.45 -4.33 3.70
N TYR A 76 -2.87 -4.01 2.48
CA TYR A 76 -2.45 -4.76 1.31
C TYR A 76 -1.04 -4.37 0.91
N VAL A 77 -0.15 -5.36 0.82
CA VAL A 77 1.24 -5.18 0.43
C VAL A 77 1.46 -5.85 -0.91
N THR A 78 2.02 -5.08 -1.84
CA THR A 78 2.44 -5.53 -3.17
C THR A 78 3.82 -4.94 -3.50
N TRP A 79 4.38 -5.35 -4.63
CA TRP A 79 5.75 -5.02 -5.02
C TRP A 79 5.79 -4.12 -6.25
N ALA A 80 6.85 -3.36 -6.45
CA ALA A 80 7.08 -2.68 -7.73
C ALA A 80 7.67 -3.65 -8.77
N PRO A 81 7.45 -3.44 -10.09
CA PRO A 81 6.59 -2.41 -10.65
C PRO A 81 5.11 -2.75 -10.50
N LEU A 82 4.27 -1.71 -10.49
CA LEU A 82 2.82 -1.82 -10.46
C LEU A 82 2.23 -1.29 -11.78
N SER A 83 1.09 -1.83 -12.20
CA SER A 83 0.36 -1.41 -13.40
C SER A 83 -0.82 -0.50 -13.05
N LEU A 84 -1.26 0.30 -14.02
CA LEU A 84 -2.41 1.19 -13.84
C LEU A 84 -3.69 0.40 -13.52
N GLU A 85 -3.90 -0.73 -14.21
CA GLU A 85 -5.02 -1.65 -13.95
C GLU A 85 -5.06 -2.12 -12.49
N GLU A 86 -3.89 -2.39 -11.90
CA GLU A 86 -3.81 -2.83 -10.50
C GLU A 86 -4.19 -1.72 -9.52
N VAL A 87 -3.77 -0.47 -9.75
CA VAL A 87 -4.22 0.67 -8.91
C VAL A 87 -5.73 0.81 -9.00
N LEU A 88 -6.27 0.80 -10.23
CA LEU A 88 -7.69 0.99 -10.47
C LEU A 88 -8.53 -0.13 -9.84
N ALA A 89 -8.05 -1.38 -9.89
CA ALA A 89 -8.73 -2.51 -9.26
C ALA A 89 -8.68 -2.47 -7.73
N LEU A 90 -7.64 -1.87 -7.14
CA LEU A 90 -7.46 -1.77 -5.69
C LEU A 90 -8.24 -0.61 -5.07
N GLU A 91 -8.64 0.39 -5.87
CA GLU A 91 -9.33 1.61 -5.43
C GLU A 91 -8.79 2.19 -4.10
N PRO A 92 -7.47 2.45 -3.97
CA PRO A 92 -6.87 2.82 -2.70
C PRO A 92 -7.38 4.18 -2.20
N THR A 93 -7.76 4.23 -0.93
CA THR A 93 -7.92 5.50 -0.19
C THR A 93 -6.58 5.98 0.37
N VAL A 94 -5.63 5.06 0.54
CA VAL A 94 -4.25 5.33 0.94
C VAL A 94 -3.30 4.53 0.05
N LEU A 95 -2.32 5.23 -0.54
CA LEU A 95 -1.24 4.64 -1.30
C LEU A 95 0.12 5.01 -0.70
N VAL A 96 0.92 4.00 -0.36
CA VAL A 96 2.23 4.16 0.26
C VAL A 96 3.30 3.57 -0.64
N ALA A 97 4.33 4.34 -0.98
CA ALA A 97 5.50 3.84 -1.69
C ALA A 97 6.67 3.67 -0.72
N ILE A 98 7.16 2.45 -0.56
CA ILE A 98 8.32 2.11 0.26
C ILE A 98 9.55 2.00 -0.64
N GLY A 99 10.41 3.00 -0.58
CA GLY A 99 11.64 3.10 -1.35
C GLY A 99 11.52 3.93 -2.64
N PRO A 100 12.66 4.43 -3.15
CA PRO A 100 12.70 5.26 -4.36
C PRO A 100 12.30 4.52 -5.63
N GLY A 101 12.53 3.20 -5.72
CA GLY A 101 12.06 2.38 -6.84
C GLY A 101 10.54 2.26 -6.87
N ALA A 102 9.91 2.05 -5.71
CA ALA A 102 8.44 2.05 -5.61
C ALA A 102 7.84 3.41 -5.97
N ALA A 103 8.41 4.50 -5.46
CA ALA A 103 7.94 5.86 -5.77
C ALA A 103 7.99 6.15 -7.28
N ARG A 104 9.12 5.85 -7.92
CA ARG A 104 9.26 6.00 -9.39
C ARG A 104 8.30 5.10 -10.16
N SER A 105 8.04 3.89 -9.67
CA SER A 105 7.06 3.00 -10.32
C SER A 105 5.65 3.58 -10.28
N VAL A 106 5.25 4.23 -9.19
CA VAL A 106 3.93 4.89 -9.11
C VAL A 106 3.87 6.08 -10.05
N ASP A 107 4.92 6.90 -10.09
CA ASP A 107 4.97 8.05 -11.00
C ASP A 107 4.91 7.63 -12.47
N SER A 108 5.56 6.51 -12.81
CA SER A 108 5.59 5.97 -14.17
C SER A 108 4.23 5.44 -14.65
N LEU A 109 3.24 5.30 -13.76
CA LEU A 109 1.88 4.98 -14.14
C LEU A 109 1.22 6.10 -14.95
N ASN A 110 1.73 7.34 -14.85
CA ASN A 110 1.13 8.54 -15.42
C ASN A 110 -0.38 8.62 -15.09
N TYR A 111 -0.73 8.38 -13.82
CA TYR A 111 -2.13 8.32 -13.38
C TYR A 111 -2.84 9.64 -13.68
N PRO A 112 -3.95 9.66 -14.46
CA PRO A 112 -4.52 10.91 -14.98
C PRO A 112 -4.98 11.92 -13.92
N LEU A 113 -5.36 11.47 -12.73
CA LEU A 113 -5.83 12.33 -11.64
C LEU A 113 -4.74 12.61 -10.59
N ALA A 114 -3.49 12.21 -10.84
CA ALA A 114 -2.40 12.46 -9.90
C ALA A 114 -2.12 13.97 -9.84
N LYS A 115 -2.21 14.54 -8.63
CA LYS A 115 -1.89 15.93 -8.34
C LYS A 115 -0.44 16.16 -7.95
N ALA A 116 0.23 15.11 -7.49
CA ALA A 116 1.60 15.15 -7.01
C ALA A 116 2.35 13.86 -7.38
N THR A 117 3.67 13.94 -7.47
CA THR A 117 4.54 12.78 -7.71
C THR A 117 5.08 12.23 -6.40
N PHE A 118 5.13 10.90 -6.29
CA PHE A 118 5.72 10.23 -5.13
C PHE A 118 7.21 10.49 -5.05
N SER A 119 7.95 10.51 -6.17
CA SER A 119 9.40 10.73 -6.16
C SER A 119 9.79 12.09 -5.56
N ALA A 120 9.01 13.13 -5.79
CA ALA A 120 9.25 14.48 -5.24
C ALA A 120 8.76 14.64 -3.79
N ALA A 121 7.87 13.77 -3.30
CA ALA A 121 7.34 13.87 -1.96
C ALA A 121 8.43 13.65 -0.88
N PRO A 122 8.40 14.41 0.23
CA PRO A 122 9.26 14.17 1.36
C PRO A 122 8.87 12.88 2.09
N GLU A 123 9.88 12.15 2.57
CA GLU A 123 9.66 10.87 3.25
C GLU A 123 8.97 11.07 4.62
N GLY A 124 7.93 10.27 4.89
CA GLY A 124 7.19 10.31 6.16
C GLY A 124 6.13 11.41 6.25
N PHE A 125 5.88 12.16 5.16
CA PHE A 125 4.86 13.19 5.09
C PHE A 125 3.72 12.79 4.16
N TRP A 126 2.50 12.98 4.65
CA TRP A 126 1.28 12.75 3.87
C TRP A 126 1.08 13.87 2.85
N PHE A 127 0.56 13.51 1.67
CA PHE A 127 0.16 14.45 0.62
C PHE A 127 -1.09 13.96 -0.10
N SER A 128 -1.85 14.87 -0.73
CA SER A 128 -2.97 14.47 -1.60
C SER A 128 -2.39 13.97 -2.93
N TRP A 129 -2.44 12.64 -3.15
CA TRP A 129 -2.01 12.07 -4.41
C TRP A 129 -3.10 12.25 -5.48
N THR A 130 -4.34 11.99 -5.11
CA THR A 130 -5.55 12.34 -5.88
C THR A 130 -6.58 13.01 -4.95
N GLU A 131 -7.73 13.42 -5.46
CA GLU A 131 -8.84 13.92 -4.62
C GLU A 131 -9.32 12.91 -3.56
N GLY A 132 -9.19 11.61 -3.82
CA GLY A 132 -9.70 10.54 -2.95
C GLY A 132 -8.62 9.66 -2.32
N THR A 133 -7.35 9.86 -2.68
CA THR A 133 -6.24 9.01 -2.25
C THR A 133 -5.14 9.83 -1.60
N ALA A 134 -4.84 9.52 -0.34
CA ALA A 134 -3.67 10.05 0.35
C ALA A 134 -2.41 9.29 -0.07
N GLY A 135 -1.35 10.02 -0.39
CA GLY A 135 -0.04 9.50 -0.70
C GLY A 135 0.92 9.59 0.48
N LEU A 136 1.81 8.61 0.61
CA LEU A 136 2.94 8.65 1.55
C LEU A 136 4.16 7.98 0.94
N LYS A 137 5.30 8.67 0.96
CA LYS A 137 6.60 8.07 0.60
C LYS A 137 7.35 7.67 1.85
N LEU A 138 7.91 6.47 1.85
CA LEU A 138 8.75 5.94 2.92
C LEU A 138 10.15 5.60 2.39
N PRO A 139 11.19 5.63 3.25
CA PRO A 139 12.50 5.10 2.91
C PRO A 139 12.45 3.63 2.47
N ALA A 140 13.47 3.19 1.73
CA ALA A 140 13.62 1.76 1.42
C ALA A 140 13.79 0.93 2.70
N LEU A 141 13.14 -0.24 2.74
CA LEU A 141 13.25 -1.16 3.87
C LEU A 141 14.57 -1.95 3.86
N ASP A 142 15.08 -2.29 2.68
CA ASP A 142 16.25 -3.15 2.52
C ASP A 142 17.49 -2.62 3.29
N PRO A 143 17.91 -1.35 3.17
CA PRO A 143 19.02 -0.82 3.97
C PRO A 143 18.75 -0.81 5.49
N ALA A 144 17.48 -0.67 5.89
CA ALA A 144 17.07 -0.64 7.29
C ALA A 144 17.17 -2.01 7.99
N LEU A 145 17.39 -3.09 7.24
CA LEU A 145 17.60 -4.43 7.80
C LEU A 145 19.00 -4.57 8.40
N ASP A 146 20.00 -3.89 7.84
CA ASP A 146 21.41 -4.07 8.17
C ASP A 146 22.10 -2.82 8.71
N ASP A 147 21.56 -1.62 8.44
CA ASP A 147 22.11 -0.35 8.91
C ASP A 147 21.22 0.33 9.97
N ALA A 148 21.83 0.76 11.07
CA ALA A 148 21.13 1.33 12.21
C ALA A 148 20.55 2.73 11.90
N ASP A 149 21.25 3.53 11.10
CA ASP A 149 20.80 4.86 10.71
C ASP A 149 19.64 4.79 9.72
N ALA A 150 19.74 3.91 8.74
CA ALA A 150 18.66 3.57 7.82
C ALA A 150 17.44 3.03 8.58
N LYS A 151 17.65 2.15 9.57
CA LYS A 151 16.57 1.65 10.43
C LYS A 151 15.87 2.76 11.19
N ARG A 152 16.61 3.69 11.79
CA ARG A 152 16.06 4.84 12.50
C ARG A 152 15.30 5.78 11.56
N ARG A 153 15.85 6.06 10.37
CA ARG A 153 15.18 6.89 9.35
C ARG A 153 13.89 6.24 8.88
N PHE A 154 13.92 4.94 8.56
CA PHE A 154 12.77 4.15 8.17
C PHE A 154 11.70 4.19 9.26
N TRP A 155 12.04 3.85 10.51
CA TRP A 155 11.06 3.84 11.61
C TRP A 155 10.45 5.21 11.88
N ARG A 156 11.23 6.28 11.83
CA ARG A 156 10.71 7.65 12.00
C ARG A 156 9.64 7.98 10.96
N ALA A 157 9.87 7.62 9.70
CA ALA A 157 8.90 7.81 8.63
C ALA A 157 7.72 6.83 8.74
N PHE A 158 7.99 5.55 9.02
CA PHE A 158 7.00 4.48 9.09
C PHE A 158 5.95 4.73 10.19
N LEU A 159 6.33 5.36 11.30
CA LEU A 159 5.40 5.73 12.37
C LEU A 159 4.30 6.71 11.93
N SER A 160 4.47 7.43 10.81
CA SER A 160 3.41 8.27 10.23
C SER A 160 2.17 7.46 9.84
N LEU A 161 2.31 6.16 9.55
CA LEU A 161 1.22 5.23 9.26
C LEU A 161 0.24 5.07 10.44
N ARG A 162 0.65 5.38 11.67
CA ARG A 162 -0.25 5.34 12.83
C ARG A 162 -1.42 6.32 12.70
N ALA A 163 -1.30 7.36 11.87
CA ALA A 163 -2.39 8.27 11.56
C ALA A 163 -3.63 7.53 11.00
N LEU A 164 -3.44 6.42 10.29
CA LEU A 164 -4.52 5.61 9.72
C LEU A 164 -5.36 4.87 10.76
N THR A 165 -4.80 4.66 11.95
CA THR A 165 -5.49 3.93 13.04
C THR A 165 -6.37 4.84 13.90
N ARG A 166 -6.27 6.17 13.71
CA ARG A 166 -7.15 7.13 14.37
C ARG A 166 -8.35 7.34 13.46
N GLU A 167 -9.55 7.11 13.97
CA GLU A 167 -10.80 7.39 13.25
C GLU A 167 -10.76 8.82 12.71
N GLY A 168 -10.60 8.99 11.39
CA GLY A 168 -10.42 10.29 10.74
C GLY A 168 -9.41 10.34 9.59
N GLY A 169 -8.50 9.36 9.47
CA GLY A 169 -7.49 9.35 8.40
C GLY A 169 -6.52 10.56 8.46
N PRO A 170 -5.51 10.64 7.57
CA PRO A 170 -4.62 11.80 7.52
C PRO A 170 -5.39 13.00 6.95
N ASN A 171 -5.47 14.09 7.71
CA ASN A 171 -6.02 15.36 7.24
C ASN A 171 -4.99 16.03 6.31
N VAL A 172 -5.11 15.76 5.01
CA VAL A 172 -4.30 16.37 3.96
C VAL A 172 -5.07 17.59 3.45
N GLY A 173 -4.76 18.74 4.03
CA GLY A 173 -5.28 20.05 3.61
C GLY A 173 -4.54 20.63 2.42
#